data_AF-A0AA90R0M8-F1
#
_entry.id   AF-A0AA90R0M8-F1
#
_cell.length_a   1.000
_cell.length_b   1.000
_cell.length_c   1.000
_cell.angle_alpha   90.00
_cell.angle_beta   90.00
_cell.angle_gamma   90.00
#
_symmetry.space_group_name_H-M   'P 1'
#
loop_
_entity.id
_entity.type
_entity.pdbx_description
1 polymer ?
#
loop_
_entity_poly.entity_id
_entity_poly.type
_entity_poly.pdbx_seq_one_letter_code
_entity_poly.pdbx_strand_id
1 'polypeptide(L)'
;MSAANPHFHRIERAPYELGCLLRRLPRYLSDPALTDEQRELAAAAGHHASNYSASLLAGLESLGRVIWSAALNEEQQVERRDFADVGQMVATLATQLQYLNYLHGEVELHIHREKGAVA
;
A
#
# COMPACT_ATOMS: atom_id res chain seq x y z
N MET A 1 17.26 -12.55 -17.85
CA MET A 1 16.00 -11.81 -17.61
C MET A 1 15.26 -12.58 -16.53
N SER A 2 15.12 -12.02 -15.32
CA SER A 2 14.33 -12.68 -14.27
C SER A 2 12.90 -12.83 -14.80
N ALA A 3 12.33 -14.04 -14.72
CA ALA A 3 10.93 -14.24 -15.04
C ALA A 3 10.08 -13.27 -14.19
N ALA A 4 9.03 -12.70 -14.79
CA ALA A 4 8.10 -11.86 -14.06
C ALA A 4 7.52 -12.67 -12.89
N ASN A 5 7.43 -12.07 -11.70
CA ASN A 5 6.91 -12.74 -10.51
C ASN A 5 5.47 -13.23 -10.78
N PRO A 6 5.19 -14.55 -10.73
CA PRO A 6 3.91 -15.12 -11.10
C PRO A 6 2.76 -14.71 -10.16
N HIS A 7 3.09 -14.22 -8.97
CA HIS A 7 2.13 -13.76 -7.96
C HIS A 7 1.81 -12.27 -8.06
N PHE A 8 2.49 -11.53 -8.93
CA PHE A 8 2.22 -10.11 -9.16
C PHE A 8 1.36 -9.92 -10.41
N HIS A 9 0.06 -9.81 -10.21
CA HIS A 9 -0.93 -9.65 -11.29
C HIS A 9 -2.09 -8.77 -10.83
N ARG A 10 -2.92 -8.27 -11.75
CA ARG A 10 -4.12 -7.45 -11.43
C ARG A 10 -3.77 -6.21 -10.59
N ILE A 11 -2.85 -5.43 -11.12
CA ILE A 11 -2.26 -4.24 -10.48
C ILE A 11 -3.35 -3.22 -10.09
N GLU A 12 -4.41 -3.12 -10.88
CA GLU A 12 -5.58 -2.27 -10.65
C GLU A 12 -6.38 -2.63 -9.40
N ARG A 13 -6.21 -3.85 -8.88
CA ARG A 13 -6.85 -4.36 -7.66
C ARG A 13 -5.87 -4.51 -6.50
N ALA A 14 -4.80 -3.72 -6.49
CA ALA A 14 -3.71 -3.85 -5.51
C ALA A 14 -4.14 -4.00 -4.04
N PRO A 15 -5.15 -3.27 -3.49
CA PRO A 15 -5.58 -3.48 -2.11
C PRO A 15 -6.14 -4.89 -1.87
N TYR A 16 -6.91 -5.39 -2.83
CA TYR A 16 -7.53 -6.70 -2.76
C TYR A 16 -6.49 -7.81 -2.89
N GLU A 17 -5.62 -7.71 -3.90
CA GLU A 17 -4.57 -8.71 -4.15
C GLU A 17 -3.55 -8.73 -2.99
N LEU A 18 -3.19 -7.58 -2.42
CA LEU A 18 -2.39 -7.50 -1.19
C LEU A 18 -3.04 -8.31 -0.06
N GLY A 19 -4.32 -8.11 0.19
CA GLY A 19 -5.06 -8.86 1.22
C GLY A 19 -5.09 -10.37 0.96
N CYS A 20 -5.15 -10.80 -0.30
CA CYS A 20 -5.06 -12.21 -0.68
C CYS A 20 -3.65 -12.78 -0.43
N LEU A 21 -2.59 -12.04 -0.76
CA LEU A 21 -1.21 -12.47 -0.58
C LEU A 21 -0.82 -12.55 0.90
N LEU A 22 -1.23 -11.58 1.72
CA LEU A 22 -0.96 -11.58 3.17
C LEU A 22 -1.53 -12.82 3.89
N ARG A 23 -2.65 -13.38 3.38
CA ARG A 23 -3.23 -14.62 3.94
C ARG A 23 -2.44 -15.88 3.59
N ARG A 24 -1.62 -15.82 2.54
CA ARG A 24 -0.77 -16.92 2.06
C ARG A 24 0.63 -16.88 2.62
N LEU A 25 1.06 -15.70 3.11
CA LEU A 25 2.33 -15.53 3.78
C LEU A 25 2.33 -16.12 5.19
N PRO A 26 3.49 -16.54 5.70
CA PRO A 26 3.62 -16.93 7.10
C PRO A 26 3.29 -15.73 7.99
N ARG A 27 2.82 -16.04 9.22
CA ARG A 27 2.42 -15.01 10.20
C ARG A 27 3.57 -14.07 10.58
N TYR A 28 4.80 -14.56 10.51
CA TYR A 28 6.02 -13.82 10.78
C TYR A 28 6.99 -14.06 9.63
N LEU A 29 7.58 -12.98 9.11
CA LEU A 29 8.60 -13.05 8.06
C LEU A 29 10.01 -13.28 8.63
N SER A 30 10.15 -13.32 9.96
CA SER A 30 11.42 -13.21 10.68
C SER A 30 12.08 -14.53 11.09
N ASP A 31 11.40 -15.69 11.03
CA ASP A 31 11.98 -17.03 11.24
C ASP A 31 10.89 -18.13 11.10
N PRO A 32 11.11 -19.32 10.48
CA PRO A 32 12.30 -19.77 9.74
C PRO A 32 12.48 -19.09 8.38
N ALA A 33 13.65 -19.31 7.76
CA ALA A 33 14.00 -18.89 6.40
C ALA A 33 12.82 -19.09 5.43
N LEU A 34 12.42 -18.02 4.74
CA LEU A 34 11.33 -18.07 3.77
C LEU A 34 11.69 -19.03 2.64
N THR A 35 10.75 -19.86 2.20
CA THR A 35 10.92 -20.61 0.95
C THR A 35 10.98 -19.65 -0.24
N ASP A 36 11.47 -20.12 -1.40
CA ASP A 36 11.51 -19.28 -2.60
C ASP A 36 10.11 -18.83 -3.04
N GLU A 37 9.10 -19.70 -2.93
CA GLU A 37 7.70 -19.33 -3.15
C GLU A 37 7.23 -18.25 -2.16
N GLN A 38 7.59 -18.36 -0.89
CA GLN A 38 7.24 -17.34 0.11
C GLN A 38 7.94 -16.00 -0.15
N ARG A 39 9.18 -16.02 -0.67
CA ARG A 39 9.87 -14.81 -1.12
C ARG A 39 9.18 -14.17 -2.31
N GLU A 40 8.74 -14.96 -3.29
CA GLU A 40 7.96 -14.46 -4.43
C GLU A 40 6.61 -13.88 -3.99
N LEU A 41 5.90 -14.53 -3.07
CA LEU A 41 4.67 -14.01 -2.49
C LEU A 41 4.90 -12.70 -1.72
N ALA A 42 5.99 -12.63 -0.94
CA ALA A 42 6.34 -11.44 -0.19
C ALA A 42 6.70 -10.29 -1.15
N ALA A 43 7.48 -10.56 -2.20
CA ALA A 43 7.82 -9.56 -3.21
C ALA A 43 6.56 -9.02 -3.91
N ALA A 44 5.64 -9.90 -4.30
CA ALA A 44 4.38 -9.50 -4.90
C ALA A 44 3.54 -8.65 -3.94
N ALA A 45 3.50 -9.00 -2.65
CA ALA A 45 2.82 -8.20 -1.63
C ALA A 45 3.47 -6.82 -1.48
N GLY A 46 4.81 -6.75 -1.46
CA GLY A 46 5.55 -5.49 -1.46
C GLY A 46 5.23 -4.60 -2.66
N HIS A 47 5.15 -5.18 -3.87
CA HIS A 47 4.78 -4.45 -5.08
C HIS A 47 3.33 -3.97 -5.05
N HIS A 48 2.38 -4.78 -4.58
CA HIS A 48 1.00 -4.35 -4.42
C HIS A 48 0.84 -3.27 -3.35
N ALA A 49 1.58 -3.35 -2.23
CA ALA A 49 1.58 -2.32 -1.20
C ALA A 49 2.11 -0.98 -1.76
N SER A 50 3.23 -1.02 -2.50
CA SER A 50 3.80 0.16 -3.16
C SER A 50 2.82 0.78 -4.18
N ASN A 51 2.23 -0.03 -5.04
CA ASN A 51 1.24 0.46 -6.02
C ASN A 51 -0.01 1.05 -5.35
N TYR A 52 -0.46 0.44 -4.25
CA TYR A 52 -1.59 0.96 -3.49
C TYR A 52 -1.25 2.29 -2.83
N SER A 53 -0.08 2.41 -2.20
CA SER A 53 0.39 3.67 -1.63
C SER A 53 0.46 4.79 -2.68
N ALA A 54 1.02 4.51 -3.86
CA ALA A 54 1.09 5.49 -4.94
C ALA A 54 -0.32 5.96 -5.37
N SER A 55 -1.25 5.01 -5.50
CA SER A 55 -2.64 5.32 -5.87
C SER A 55 -3.37 6.16 -4.81
N LEU A 56 -3.15 5.86 -3.52
CA LEU A 56 -3.71 6.63 -2.41
C LEU A 56 -3.16 8.05 -2.36
N LEU A 57 -1.85 8.23 -2.56
CA LEU A 57 -1.23 9.56 -2.60
C LEU A 57 -1.79 10.41 -3.75
N ALA A 58 -1.88 9.84 -4.96
CA ALA A 58 -2.48 10.53 -6.10
C ALA A 58 -3.96 10.89 -5.84
N GLY A 59 -4.71 9.98 -5.23
CA GLY A 59 -6.10 10.22 -4.82
C GLY A 59 -6.25 11.34 -3.80
N LEU A 60 -5.39 11.36 -2.77
CA LEU A 60 -5.36 12.41 -1.75
C LEU A 60 -5.03 13.78 -2.35
N GLU A 61 -4.08 13.84 -3.28
CA GLU A 61 -3.70 15.08 -3.96
C GLU A 61 -4.87 15.62 -4.80
N SER A 62 -5.56 14.74 -5.53
CA SER A 62 -6.75 15.10 -6.31
C SER A 62 -7.89 15.57 -5.41
N LEU A 63 -8.16 14.86 -4.31
CA LEU A 63 -9.16 15.25 -3.32
C LEU A 63 -8.84 16.61 -2.71
N GLY A 64 -7.57 16.87 -2.36
CA GLY A 64 -7.12 18.16 -1.85
C GLY A 64 -7.43 19.31 -2.80
N ARG A 65 -7.19 19.12 -4.10
CA ARG A 65 -7.54 20.12 -5.13
C ARG A 65 -9.05 20.37 -5.20
N VAL A 66 -9.87 19.31 -5.13
CA VAL A 66 -11.33 19.43 -5.16
C VAL A 66 -11.84 20.19 -3.94
N ILE A 67 -11.38 19.83 -2.74
CA ILE A 67 -11.75 20.52 -1.49
C ILE A 67 -11.35 21.99 -1.54
N TRP A 68 -10.13 22.28 -2.00
CA TRP A 68 -9.65 23.65 -2.13
C TRP A 68 -10.52 24.47 -3.10
N SER A 69 -10.84 23.89 -4.26
CA SER A 69 -11.73 24.54 -5.23
C SER A 69 -13.13 24.78 -4.66
N ALA A 70 -13.68 23.84 -3.89
CA ALA A 70 -14.98 23.99 -3.25
C ALA A 70 -14.96 25.05 -2.15
N ALA A 71 -13.89 25.10 -1.35
CA ALA A 71 -13.74 26.08 -0.27
C ALA A 71 -13.60 27.52 -0.76
N LEU A 72 -13.10 27.72 -1.97
CA LEU A 72 -12.99 29.04 -2.61
C LEU A 72 -14.23 29.44 -3.42
N ASN A 73 -15.23 28.56 -3.54
CA ASN A 73 -16.45 28.85 -4.28
C ASN A 73 -17.48 29.52 -3.36
N GLU A 74 -17.61 30.85 -3.46
CA GLU A 74 -18.55 31.65 -2.64
C GLU A 74 -20.02 31.30 -2.88
N GLU A 75 -20.38 30.73 -4.05
CA GLU A 75 -21.75 30.31 -4.37
C GLU A 75 -22.11 28.98 -3.71
N GLN A 76 -21.12 28.21 -3.27
CA GLN A 76 -21.32 26.85 -2.77
C GLN A 76 -21.19 26.80 -1.25
N GLN A 77 -22.33 26.61 -0.58
CA GLN A 77 -22.33 26.35 0.86
C GLN A 77 -22.01 24.88 1.11
N VAL A 78 -20.81 24.62 1.64
CA VAL A 78 -20.42 23.28 2.09
C VAL A 78 -20.82 23.12 3.55
N GLU A 79 -21.51 22.03 3.89
CA GLU A 79 -21.90 21.78 5.27
C GLU A 79 -20.69 21.42 6.13
N ARG A 80 -20.71 21.83 7.40
CA ARG A 80 -19.65 21.47 8.37
C ARG A 80 -19.48 19.95 8.51
N ARG A 81 -20.58 19.20 8.32
CA ARG A 81 -20.57 17.74 8.35
C ARG A 81 -19.76 17.16 7.20
N ASP A 82 -19.93 17.67 5.98
CA ASP A 82 -19.17 17.21 4.81
C ASP A 82 -17.67 17.42 5.01
N PHE A 83 -17.27 18.57 5.55
CA PHE A 83 -15.86 18.82 5.92
C PHE A 83 -15.33 17.85 6.98
N ALA A 84 -16.14 17.53 8.00
CA ALA A 84 -15.76 16.58 9.03
C ALA A 84 -15.59 15.16 8.46
N ASP A 85 -16.52 14.72 7.60
CA ASP A 85 -16.49 13.41 6.96
C ASP A 85 -15.27 13.28 6.02
N VAL A 86 -14.97 14.33 5.25
CA VAL A 86 -13.77 14.40 4.41
C VAL A 86 -12.49 14.41 5.24
N GLY A 87 -12.44 15.19 6.33
CA GLY A 87 -11.29 15.21 7.24
C GLY A 87 -11.01 13.85 7.86
N GLN A 88 -12.07 13.15 8.29
CA GLN A 88 -11.97 11.78 8.83
C GLN A 88 -11.47 10.79 7.76
N MET A 89 -11.94 10.94 6.51
CA MET A 89 -11.46 10.12 5.40
C MET A 89 -9.96 10.34 5.14
N VAL A 90 -9.50 11.59 5.09
CA VAL A 90 -8.07 11.90 4.91
C VAL A 90 -7.22 11.30 6.03
N ALA A 91 -7.65 11.42 7.29
CA ALA A 91 -6.94 10.82 8.43
C ALA A 91 -6.85 9.29 8.31
N THR A 92 -7.92 8.65 7.84
CA THR A 92 -7.97 7.19 7.61
C THR A 92 -6.99 6.79 6.50
N LEU A 93 -6.98 7.50 5.37
CA LEU A 93 -6.07 7.25 4.26
C LEU A 93 -4.60 7.45 4.65
N ALA A 94 -4.30 8.48 5.47
CA ALA A 94 -2.96 8.71 6.00
C ALA A 94 -2.47 7.54 6.86
N THR A 95 -3.34 6.99 7.71
CA THR A 95 -3.03 5.82 8.54
C THR A 95 -2.78 4.57 7.68
N GLN A 96 -3.58 4.37 6.63
CA GLN A 96 -3.36 3.28 5.67
C GLN A 96 -2.02 3.41 4.95
N LEU A 97 -1.66 4.61 4.51
CA LEU A 97 -0.37 4.89 3.88
C LEU A 97 0.81 4.58 4.81
N GLN A 98 0.72 4.96 6.10
CA GLN A 98 1.75 4.61 7.09
C GLN A 98 1.92 3.09 7.19
N TYR A 99 0.83 2.34 7.28
CA TYR A 99 0.87 0.88 7.33
C TYR A 99 1.48 0.27 6.07
N LEU A 100 1.09 0.74 4.88
CA LEU A 100 1.61 0.21 3.62
C LEU A 100 3.11 0.48 3.46
N ASN A 101 3.58 1.67 3.85
CA ASN A 101 5.00 2.01 3.81
C ASN A 101 5.81 1.17 4.81
N TYR A 102 5.27 0.97 6.03
CA TYR A 102 5.86 0.07 7.01
C TYR A 102 5.96 -1.36 6.48
N LEU A 103 4.86 -1.91 5.96
CA LEU A 103 4.80 -3.26 5.41
C LEU A 103 5.77 -3.44 4.24
N HIS A 104 5.81 -2.47 3.31
CA HIS A 104 6.74 -2.51 2.19
C HIS A 104 8.20 -2.55 2.67
N GLY A 105 8.57 -1.69 3.64
CA GLY A 105 9.90 -1.71 4.24
C GLY A 105 10.25 -3.03 4.93
N GLU A 106 9.31 -3.61 5.69
CA GLU A 106 9.50 -4.92 6.33
C GLU A 106 9.73 -6.03 5.30
N VAL A 107 8.95 -6.04 4.21
CA VAL A 107 9.08 -7.02 3.13
C VAL A 107 10.47 -6.93 2.46
N GLU A 108 10.90 -5.72 2.10
CA GLU A 108 12.21 -5.48 1.48
C GLU A 108 13.36 -5.95 2.37
N LEU A 109 13.29 -5.65 3.68
CA LEU A 109 14.30 -6.10 4.64
C LEU A 109 14.42 -7.62 4.68
N HIS A 110 13.31 -8.36 4.69
CA HIS A 110 13.32 -9.81 4.86
C HIS A 110 13.63 -10.58 3.57
N ILE A 111 13.23 -10.06 2.40
CA ILE A 111 13.59 -10.69 1.11
C ILE A 111 15.09 -10.55 0.81
N HIS A 112 15.73 -9.48 1.28
CA HIS A 112 17.15 -9.22 1.00
C HIS A 112 18.11 -9.74 2.08
N ARG A 113 17.62 -10.10 3.27
CA ARG A 113 18.45 -10.54 4.41
C ARG A 113 19.31 -11.78 4.14
N GLU A 114 18.87 -12.72 3.30
CA GLU A 114 19.61 -13.96 3.02
C GLU A 114 20.62 -13.86 1.87
N LYS A 115 20.58 -12.79 1.05
CA LYS A 115 21.59 -12.60 -0.01
C LYS A 115 22.98 -12.21 0.54
N GLY A 116 23.08 -11.86 1.83
CA GLY A 116 24.34 -11.49 2.50
C GLY A 116 24.93 -12.56 3.42
N ALA A 117 24.30 -13.73 3.56
CA ALA A 117 24.72 -14.78 4.51
C ALA A 117 25.55 -15.91 3.87
N VAL A 118 25.91 -15.80 2.59
CA VAL A 118 26.83 -16.71 1.90
C VAL A 118 28.05 -15.92 1.44
N ALA A 119 29.02 -15.77 2.35
CA ALA A 119 30.40 -15.38 2.05
C ALA A 119 31.34 -16.23 2.92
#